data_AF-A0A8S9FJ66-F1
#
_entry.id   AF-A0A8S9FJ66-F1
#
_cell.length_a   1.000
_cell.length_b   1.000
_cell.length_c   1.000
_cell.angle_alpha   90.00
_cell.angle_beta   90.00
_cell.angle_gamma   90.00
#
_symmetry.space_group_name_H-M   'P 1'
#
loop_
_entity.id
_entity.type
_entity.pdbx_description
1 polymer ?
#
loop_
_entity_poly.entity_id
_entity_poly.type
_entity_poly.pdbx_seq_one_letter_code
_entity_poly.pdbx_strand_id
1 'polypeptide(L)'
;MNPFPVQEGDPPLSPPKPVEGLHEIGPPPFLIKTFEIVEDPNTDHIVSWNRGGTSFVVWDLHSFSEFLLPRHFKHSNFSSFIRQLNTY
;
A
#
# COMPACT_ATOMS: atom_id res chain seq x y z
N MET A 1 31.75 33.26 46.54
CA MET A 1 32.24 32.88 45.20
C MET A 1 32.28 31.37 45.10
N ASN A 2 31.28 30.80 44.45
CA ASN A 2 31.35 29.65 43.55
C ASN A 2 29.93 29.49 42.96
N PRO A 3 29.73 29.89 41.69
CA PRO A 3 28.46 29.76 40.99
C PRO A 3 28.43 28.37 40.34
N PHE A 4 27.48 27.53 40.73
CA PHE A 4 27.16 26.34 39.95
C PHE A 4 25.71 26.49 39.47
N PRO A 5 25.46 26.60 38.16
CA PRO A 5 24.12 26.48 37.64
C PRO A 5 23.70 25.02 37.79
N VAL A 6 22.61 24.78 38.52
CA VAL A 6 21.87 23.51 38.44
C VAL A 6 21.29 23.46 37.04
N GLN A 7 21.94 22.72 36.14
CA GLN A 7 21.44 22.49 34.80
C GLN A 7 20.51 21.29 34.85
N GLU A 8 19.28 21.55 34.40
CA GLU A 8 18.13 20.66 34.44
C GLU A 8 18.34 19.34 33.70
N GLY A 9 17.68 18.30 34.22
CA GLY A 9 17.05 17.24 33.43
C GLY A 9 17.98 16.38 32.60
N ASP A 10 18.43 15.26 33.19
CA ASP A 10 18.68 14.06 32.39
C ASP A 10 17.38 13.74 31.62
N PRO A 11 17.38 13.77 30.27
CA PRO A 11 16.20 13.33 29.53
C PRO A 11 16.07 11.82 29.75
N PRO A 12 14.88 11.30 30.11
CA PRO A 12 14.72 9.86 30.20
C PRO A 12 15.04 9.27 28.83
N LEU A 13 16.01 8.36 28.83
CA LEU A 13 16.40 7.48 27.73
C LEU A 13 15.18 7.17 26.86
N SER A 14 15.11 7.80 25.69
CA SER A 14 14.07 7.56 24.71
C SER A 14 14.01 6.06 24.42
N PRO A 15 12.83 5.42 24.47
CA PRO A 15 12.69 4.01 24.11
C PRO A 15 13.25 3.78 22.70
N PRO A 16 13.78 2.58 22.40
CA PRO A 16 14.29 2.28 21.07
C PRO A 16 13.18 2.57 20.06
N LYS A 17 13.38 3.60 19.24
CA LYS A 17 12.48 3.91 18.12
C LYS A 17 12.37 2.63 17.30
N PRO A 18 11.16 2.04 17.17
CA PRO A 18 10.95 0.97 16.20
C PRO A 18 11.33 1.58 14.86
N VAL A 19 12.37 1.04 14.23
CA VAL A 19 12.93 1.44 12.94
C VAL A 19 11.92 2.22 12.08
N GLU A 20 12.02 3.55 12.14
CA GLU A 20 11.27 4.49 11.29
C GLU A 20 11.88 4.43 9.89
N GLY A 21 11.61 3.33 9.21
CA GLY A 21 11.89 3.10 7.82
C GLY A 21 10.73 2.26 7.29
N LEU A 22 9.87 2.89 6.47
CA LEU A 22 8.76 2.27 5.72
C LEU A 22 7.43 2.07 6.46
N HIS A 23 7.08 2.87 7.48
CA HIS A 23 5.66 3.10 7.74
C HIS A 23 5.17 4.10 6.68
N GLU A 24 4.85 3.58 5.50
CA GLU A 24 4.00 4.30 4.54
C GLU A 24 2.72 4.64 5.30
N ILE A 25 2.57 5.90 5.72
CA ILE A 25 1.40 6.45 6.44
C ILE A 25 0.19 6.59 5.48
N GLY A 26 0.18 5.78 4.41
CA GLY A 26 -0.76 5.80 3.31
C GLY A 26 -1.53 4.49 3.21
N PRO A 27 -2.57 4.45 2.36
CA PRO A 27 -3.27 3.21 2.08
C PRO A 27 -2.28 2.11 1.67
N PRO A 28 -2.53 0.85 2.04
CA PRO A 28 -1.65 -0.27 1.71
C PRO A 28 -1.16 -0.20 0.27
N PRO A 29 0.13 -0.43 -0.02
CA PRO A 29 0.66 -0.35 -1.37
C PRO A 29 -0.07 -1.28 -2.35
N PHE A 30 -0.70 -2.33 -1.83
CA PHE A 30 -1.64 -3.18 -2.58
C PHE A 30 -2.84 -2.41 -3.12
N LEU A 31 -3.51 -1.62 -2.29
CA LEU A 31 -4.69 -0.84 -2.68
C LEU A 31 -4.31 0.26 -3.65
N ILE A 32 -3.21 0.97 -3.41
CA ILE A 32 -2.71 2.01 -4.32
C ILE A 32 -2.48 1.42 -5.72
N LYS A 33 -1.72 0.32 -5.80
CA LYS A 33 -1.44 -0.34 -7.07
C LYS A 33 -2.68 -0.88 -7.75
N THR A 34 -3.62 -1.43 -6.97
CA THR A 34 -4.89 -1.92 -7.51
C THR A 34 -5.70 -0.77 -8.10
N PHE A 35 -5.76 0.36 -7.41
CA PHE A 35 -6.43 1.55 -7.91
C PHE A 35 -5.79 2.06 -9.20
N GLU A 36 -4.46 2.18 -9.24
CA GLU A 36 -3.70 2.55 -10.44
C GLU A 36 -3.98 1.61 -11.62
N ILE A 37 -4.06 0.30 -11.36
CA ILE A 37 -4.38 -0.70 -12.40
C ILE A 37 -5.76 -0.45 -12.99
N VAL A 38 -6.77 -0.20 -12.16
CA VAL A 38 -8.17 -0.06 -12.59
C VAL A 38 -8.42 1.32 -13.21
N GLU A 39 -7.68 2.35 -12.79
CA GLU A 39 -7.79 3.72 -13.31
C GLU A 39 -7.12 3.89 -14.68
N ASP A 40 -6.26 2.97 -15.10
CA ASP A 40 -5.60 3.02 -16.41
C ASP A 40 -6.58 2.65 -17.55
N PRO A 41 -6.92 3.56 -18.48
CA PRO A 41 -7.80 3.25 -19.60
C PRO A 41 -7.20 2.20 -20.57
N ASN A 42 -5.90 1.94 -20.51
CA ASN A 42 -5.30 0.84 -21.27
C ASN A 42 -5.76 -0.52 -20.74
N THR A 43 -6.12 -0.64 -19.46
CA THR A 43 -6.54 -1.90 -18.84
C THR A 43 -8.05 -2.06 -18.81
N ASP A 44 -8.84 -1.06 -19.26
CA ASP A 44 -10.32 -1.08 -19.26
C ASP A 44 -10.93 -2.34 -19.90
N HIS A 45 -10.25 -2.91 -20.90
CA HIS A 45 -10.68 -4.16 -21.55
C HIS A 45 -10.48 -5.42 -20.69
N ILE A 46 -9.64 -5.35 -19.67
CA ILE A 46 -9.30 -6.41 -18.71
C ILE A 46 -10.00 -6.13 -17.38
N VAL A 47 -9.92 -4.91 -16.86
CA VAL A 47 -10.51 -4.45 -15.62
C VAL A 47 -10.89 -2.99 -15.74
N SER A 48 -12.11 -2.63 -15.36
CA SER A 48 -12.57 -1.23 -15.45
C SER A 48 -13.33 -0.82 -14.20
N TRP A 49 -13.37 0.48 -13.95
CA TRP A 49 -14.32 1.05 -13.00
C TRP A 49 -15.75 0.84 -13.47
N ASN A 50 -16.65 0.54 -12.54
CA ASN A 50 -18.08 0.65 -12.79
C ASN A 50 -18.46 2.13 -12.98
N ARG A 51 -19.61 2.42 -13.59
CA ARG A 51 -20.12 3.79 -13.86
C ARG A 51 -20.14 4.71 -12.63
N GLY A 52 -20.18 4.14 -11.42
CA GLY A 52 -20.14 4.89 -10.16
C GLY A 52 -18.75 5.11 -9.57
N GLY A 53 -17.68 4.51 -10.09
CA GLY A 53 -16.33 4.61 -9.53
C GLY A 53 -16.15 4.01 -8.13
N THR A 54 -17.18 3.33 -7.60
CA THR A 54 -17.17 2.75 -6.25
C THR A 54 -16.65 1.31 -6.23
N SER A 55 -16.65 0.65 -7.38
CA SER A 55 -16.30 -0.75 -7.53
C SER A 55 -15.75 -0.98 -8.92
N PHE A 56 -14.88 -1.96 -9.07
CA PHE A 56 -14.29 -2.34 -10.34
C PHE A 56 -14.74 -3.73 -10.75
N VAL A 57 -14.75 -3.97 -12.05
CA VAL A 57 -15.15 -5.24 -12.65
C VAL A 57 -13.98 -5.77 -13.44
N VAL A 58 -13.57 -7.01 -13.16
CA VAL A 58 -12.57 -7.72 -13.96
C VAL A 58 -13.30 -8.46 -15.07
N TRP A 59 -13.11 -8.02 -16.31
CA TRP A 59 -13.66 -8.62 -17.51
C TRP A 59 -12.88 -9.84 -17.96
N ASP A 60 -11.55 -9.77 -17.87
CA ASP A 60 -10.65 -10.87 -18.25
C ASP A 60 -9.70 -11.24 -17.09
N LEU A 61 -10.03 -12.33 -16.40
CA LEU A 61 -9.23 -12.87 -15.30
C LEU A 61 -7.86 -13.39 -15.76
N HIS A 62 -7.78 -13.92 -16.98
CA HIS A 62 -6.55 -14.49 -17.53
C HIS A 62 -5.57 -13.36 -17.82
N SER A 63 -5.99 -12.36 -18.60
CA SER A 63 -5.17 -11.20 -18.89
C SER A 63 -4.84 -10.38 -17.63
N PHE A 64 -5.75 -10.29 -16.66
CA PHE A 64 -5.45 -9.65 -15.38
C PHE A 64 -4.29 -10.34 -14.66
N SER A 65 -4.32 -11.67 -14.62
CA SER A 65 -3.32 -12.45 -13.90
C SER A 65 -1.97 -12.52 -14.62
N GLU A 66 -1.98 -12.54 -15.95
CA GLU A 66 -0.77 -12.70 -16.77
C GLU A 66 -0.09 -11.36 -17.08
N PHE A 67 -0.85 -10.27 -17.21
CA PHE A 67 -0.29 -8.95 -17.57
C PHE A 67 -0.28 -7.96 -16.40
N LEU A 68 -1.35 -7.89 -15.60
CA LEU A 68 -1.47 -6.85 -14.55
C LEU A 68 -0.81 -7.29 -13.26
N LEU A 69 -1.02 -8.53 -12.82
CA LEU A 69 -0.40 -9.02 -11.60
C LEU A 69 1.14 -9.02 -11.64
N PRO A 70 1.84 -9.62 -12.62
CA PRO A 70 3.31 -9.61 -12.63
C PRO A 70 3.93 -8.23 -12.89
N ARG A 71 3.16 -7.28 -13.45
CA ARG A 71 3.62 -5.90 -13.68
C ARG A 71 3.58 -5.05 -12.41
N HIS A 72 2.63 -5.33 -11.50
CA HIS A 72 2.43 -4.53 -10.29
C HIS A 72 2.82 -5.29 -8.99
N PHE A 73 2.77 -6.62 -9.00
CA PHE A 73 3.04 -7.50 -7.87
C PHE A 73 4.12 -8.54 -8.21
N LYS A 74 4.78 -9.07 -7.16
CA LYS A 74 5.78 -10.16 -7.30
C LYS A 74 5.16 -11.54 -7.53
N HIS A 75 3.85 -11.64 -7.68
CA HIS A 75 3.12 -12.88 -7.93
C HIS A 75 2.06 -12.63 -9.00
N SER A 76 1.81 -13.63 -9.84
CA SER A 76 0.81 -13.61 -10.92
C SER A 76 -0.48 -14.36 -10.54
N ASN A 77 -0.68 -14.67 -9.26
CA ASN A 77 -1.79 -15.52 -8.83
C ASN A 77 -2.99 -14.68 -8.37
N PHE A 78 -4.08 -14.78 -9.13
CA PHE A 78 -5.34 -14.10 -8.80
C PHE A 78 -5.88 -14.45 -7.41
N SER A 79 -5.72 -15.69 -6.95
CA SER A 79 -6.19 -16.11 -5.63
C SER A 79 -5.48 -15.34 -4.51
N SER A 80 -4.18 -15.04 -4.68
CA SER A 80 -3.43 -14.22 -3.73
C SER A 80 -3.89 -12.77 -3.75
N PHE A 81 -4.27 -12.26 -4.92
CA PHE A 81 -4.84 -10.93 -5.09
C PHE A 81 -6.22 -10.82 -4.42
N ILE A 82 -7.13 -11.76 -4.68
CA ILE A 82 -8.44 -11.84 -4.03
C ILE A 82 -8.30 -11.97 -2.51
N ARG A 83 -7.33 -12.75 -2.01
CA ARG A 83 -7.09 -12.86 -0.58
C ARG A 83 -6.65 -11.54 0.05
N GLN A 84 -5.78 -10.79 -0.62
CA GLN A 84 -5.42 -9.45 -0.17
C GLN A 84 -6.62 -8.50 -0.21
N LEU A 85 -7.45 -8.54 -1.26
CA LEU A 85 -8.70 -7.78 -1.31
C LEU A 85 -9.64 -8.12 -0.16
N ASN A 86 -9.82 -9.41 0.18
CA ASN A 86 -10.70 -9.81 1.29
C ASN A 86 -10.16 -9.49 2.68
N THR A 87 -8.87 -9.17 2.79
CA THR A 87 -8.26 -8.79 4.08
C THR A 87 -8.52 -7.32 4.40
N TYR A 88 -8.90 -6.52 3.39
CA TYR A 88 -9.23 -5.11 3.49
C TYR A 88 -10.71 -4.86 3.23
#